data_AF-A0A7Y3LQR9-F1
#
_entry.id   AF-A0A7Y3LQR9-F1
#
_cell.length_a   1.000
_cell.length_b   1.000
_cell.length_c   1.000
_cell.angle_alpha   90.00
_cell.angle_beta   90.00
_cell.angle_gamma   90.00
#
_symmetry.space_group_name_H-M   'P 1'
#
loop_
_entity.id
_entity.type
_entity.pdbx_description
1 polymer ?
#
loop_
_entity_poly.entity_id
_entity_poly.type
_entity_poly.pdbx_seq_one_letter_code
_entity_poly.pdbx_strand_id
1 'polypeptide(L)'
;MANHAHHVSNMAIPGDKRIGLAGHAIYETYSVLTRLPPPNRLTPKAVLLALQQDFDLMISKKPDSTSNLLYKFSSLGISGSSILDALVGSVASDHGIKLITSDLRASNTYRALDIEVELID
;
A
#
# COMPACT_ATOMS: atom_id res chain seq x y z
N MET A 1 -6.60 11.49 21.03
CA MET A 1 -6.38 12.49 19.96
C MET A 1 -4.88 12.57 19.70
N ALA A 2 -4.36 11.80 18.75
CA ALA A 2 -2.99 11.93 18.26
C ALA A 2 -2.84 11.14 16.94
N ASN A 3 -2.93 11.89 15.85
CA ASN A 3 -1.94 11.88 14.77
C ASN A 3 -1.65 10.58 14.01
N HIS A 4 -2.58 10.10 13.18
CA HIS A 4 -2.29 9.12 12.14
C HIS A 4 -2.74 9.67 10.78
N ALA A 5 -2.03 10.70 10.32
CA ALA A 5 -1.93 11.01 8.90
C ALA A 5 -1.12 9.88 8.25
N HIS A 6 -1.77 8.75 7.96
CA HIS A 6 -1.13 7.67 7.23
C HIS A 6 -0.92 8.13 5.80
N HIS A 7 0.37 8.34 5.52
CA HIS A 7 1.04 8.59 4.25
C HIS A 7 0.22 8.20 3.01
N VAL A 8 -0.51 9.15 2.45
CA VAL A 8 -0.67 9.23 0.99
C VAL A 8 0.47 10.11 0.52
N SER A 9 1.68 9.56 0.48
CA SER A 9 2.82 10.24 -0.14
C SER A 9 2.55 10.22 -1.65
N ASN A 10 2.07 11.32 -2.21
CA ASN A 10 2.19 11.58 -3.64
C ASN A 10 3.69 11.75 -3.94
N MET A 11 4.38 10.64 -4.20
CA MET A 11 5.75 10.68 -4.66
C MET A 11 5.78 10.60 -6.18
N ALA A 12 6.41 11.60 -6.78
CA ALA A 12 6.70 11.61 -8.20
C ALA A 12 7.80 10.58 -8.48
N ILE A 13 7.41 9.43 -9.03
CA ILE A 13 8.34 8.42 -9.50
C ILE A 13 8.81 8.85 -10.91
N PRO A 14 10.13 8.82 -11.23
CA PRO A 14 10.65 9.26 -12.53
C PRO A 14 9.98 8.58 -13.74
N GLY A 15 9.82 9.36 -14.82
CA GLY A 15 8.81 9.24 -15.88
C GLY A 15 8.80 8.04 -16.83
N ASP A 16 9.35 6.88 -16.47
CA ASP A 16 9.20 5.63 -17.23
C ASP A 16 8.76 4.43 -16.36
N LYS A 17 8.66 4.59 -15.04
CA LYS A 17 8.21 3.52 -14.14
C LYS A 17 6.67 3.55 -14.04
N ARG A 18 6.02 2.46 -14.46
CA ARG A 18 4.60 2.23 -14.22
C ARG A 18 4.38 1.95 -12.74
N ILE A 19 3.54 2.75 -12.10
CA ILE A 19 3.26 2.65 -10.66
C ILE A 19 1.89 2.05 -10.43
N GLY A 20 1.77 1.24 -9.38
CA GLY A 20 0.54 0.56 -9.04
C GLY A 20 0.24 0.60 -7.55
N LEU A 21 -1.04 0.46 -7.20
CA LEU A 21 -1.49 0.33 -5.82
C LEU A 21 -1.68 -1.13 -5.45
N ALA A 22 -1.14 -1.50 -4.29
CA ALA A 22 -1.16 -2.87 -3.79
C ALA A 22 -2.19 -3.06 -2.67
N GLY A 23 -3.12 -3.97 -2.90
CA GLY A 23 -4.05 -4.50 -1.89
C GLY A 23 -4.83 -3.40 -1.17
N HIS A 24 -4.67 -3.34 0.16
CA HIS A 24 -5.48 -2.45 0.97
C HIS A 24 -5.16 -0.95 0.77
N ALA A 25 -3.99 -0.61 0.23
CA ALA A 25 -3.58 0.77 -0.06
C ALA A 25 -4.52 1.45 -1.08
N ILE A 26 -5.17 0.67 -1.95
CA ILE A 26 -6.21 1.16 -2.88
C ILE A 26 -7.37 1.77 -2.08
N TYR A 27 -7.88 1.02 -1.10
CA TYR A 27 -9.03 1.43 -0.29
C TYR A 27 -8.66 2.54 0.69
N GLU A 28 -7.44 2.53 1.21
CA GLU A 28 -6.94 3.61 2.06
C GLU A 28 -6.84 4.93 1.28
N THR A 29 -6.21 4.91 0.11
CA THR A 29 -6.12 6.09 -0.78
C THR A 29 -7.51 6.62 -1.11
N TYR A 30 -8.44 5.72 -1.46
CA TYR A 30 -9.82 6.10 -1.73
C TYR A 30 -10.49 6.77 -0.52
N SER A 31 -10.34 6.17 0.66
CA SER A 31 -10.89 6.66 1.92
C SER A 31 -10.31 8.01 2.32
N VAL A 32 -9.00 8.23 2.13
CA VAL A 32 -8.35 9.51 2.43
C VAL A 32 -8.87 10.60 1.52
N LEU A 33 -8.80 10.41 0.20
CA LEU A 33 -9.17 11.43 -0.78
C LEU A 33 -10.64 11.87 -0.68
N THR A 34 -11.53 10.95 -0.27
CA THR A 34 -12.95 11.26 -0.05
C THR A 34 -13.25 11.95 1.29
N ARG A 35 -12.31 11.98 2.23
CA ARG A 35 -12.48 12.55 3.58
C ARG A 35 -11.60 13.76 3.89
N LEU A 36 -10.73 14.18 2.96
CA LEU A 36 -9.92 15.38 3.12
C LEU A 36 -10.79 16.62 3.47
N PRO A 37 -10.23 17.62 4.17
CA PRO A 37 -10.91 18.89 4.36
C PRO A 37 -11.06 19.62 3.00
N PRO A 38 -12.14 20.40 2.81
CA PRO A 38 -12.23 21.30 1.66
C PRO A 38 -11.01 22.26 1.59
N PRO A 39 -10.53 22.63 0.40
CA PRO A 39 -11.07 22.28 -0.93
C PRO A 39 -10.56 20.94 -1.49
N ASN A 40 -9.66 20.25 -0.78
CA ASN A 40 -8.95 19.07 -1.31
C ASN A 40 -9.79 17.78 -1.30
N ARG A 41 -11.02 17.82 -0.78
CA ARG A 41 -11.94 16.68 -0.79
C ARG A 41 -12.38 16.36 -2.21
N LEU A 42 -12.12 15.12 -2.65
CA LEU A 42 -12.63 14.63 -3.91
C LEU A 42 -13.96 13.90 -3.73
N THR A 43 -14.81 13.95 -4.76
CA THR A 43 -16.01 13.10 -4.81
C THR A 43 -15.60 11.64 -5.06
N PRO A 44 -16.39 10.65 -4.61
CA PRO A 44 -16.20 9.24 -4.95
C PRO A 44 -15.84 8.98 -6.42
N LYS A 45 -16.57 9.62 -7.34
CA LYS A 45 -16.34 9.49 -8.79
C LYS A 45 -15.00 10.09 -9.22
N ALA A 46 -14.64 11.26 -8.70
CA ALA A 46 -13.36 11.91 -9.01
C ALA A 46 -12.18 11.08 -8.50
N VAL A 47 -12.31 10.45 -7.34
CA VAL A 47 -11.29 9.54 -6.80
C VAL A 47 -11.11 8.33 -7.71
N LEU A 48 -12.18 7.67 -8.16
CA LEU A 48 -12.07 6.55 -9.09
C LEU A 48 -11.35 6.94 -10.38
N LEU A 49 -11.67 8.11 -10.94
CA LEU A 49 -11.01 8.61 -12.14
C LEU A 49 -9.52 8.89 -11.91
N ALA A 50 -9.17 9.53 -10.79
CA ALA A 50 -7.77 9.76 -10.42
C ALA A 50 -7.01 8.45 -10.26
N LEU A 51 -7.57 7.47 -9.53
CA LEU A 51 -6.93 6.15 -9.35
C LEU A 51 -6.69 5.42 -10.68
N GLN A 52 -7.62 5.50 -11.62
CA GLN A 52 -7.48 4.89 -12.95
C GLN A 52 -6.49 5.63 -13.85
N GLN A 53 -6.31 6.94 -13.64
CA GLN A 53 -5.42 7.77 -14.43
C GLN A 53 -3.97 7.72 -13.93
N ASP A 54 -3.79 7.71 -12.61
CA ASP A 54 -2.48 7.87 -11.97
C ASP A 54 -1.79 6.53 -11.70
N PHE A 55 -2.53 5.41 -11.71
CA PHE A 55 -1.99 4.07 -11.47
C PHE A 55 -2.34 3.10 -12.60
N ASP A 56 -1.30 2.59 -13.26
CA ASP A 56 -1.43 1.61 -14.35
C ASP A 56 -1.93 0.25 -13.85
N LEU A 57 -1.69 -0.06 -12.57
CA LEU A 57 -1.98 -1.35 -11.97
C LEU A 57 -2.60 -1.18 -10.58
N MET A 58 -3.80 -1.70 -10.39
CA MET A 58 -4.41 -1.88 -9.06
C MET A 58 -4.44 -3.37 -8.78
N ILE A 59 -3.49 -3.86 -7.98
CA ILE A 59 -3.25 -5.29 -7.80
C ILE A 59 -3.69 -5.68 -6.39
N SER A 60 -4.60 -6.63 -6.32
CA SER A 60 -4.98 -7.27 -5.05
C SER A 60 -4.16 -8.53 -4.83
N LYS A 61 -4.08 -8.97 -3.57
CA LYS A 61 -3.45 -10.26 -3.23
C LYS A 61 -4.14 -11.38 -4.00
N LYS A 62 -3.40 -12.41 -4.44
CA LYS A 62 -4.00 -13.60 -5.03
C LYS A 62 -4.93 -14.25 -3.98
N PRO A 63 -6.00 -14.94 -4.40
CA PRO A 63 -6.86 -15.65 -3.45
C PRO A 63 -6.04 -16.61 -2.59
N ASP A 64 -6.00 -16.35 -1.28
CA ASP A 64 -5.39 -17.19 -0.27
C ASP A 64 -6.36 -17.25 0.92
N SER A 65 -6.32 -18.34 1.66
CA SER A 65 -7.08 -18.41 2.91
C SER A 65 -6.55 -17.37 3.88
N THR A 66 -7.43 -16.54 4.42
CA THR A 66 -7.09 -15.57 5.47
C THR A 66 -6.30 -16.24 6.61
N SER A 67 -6.64 -17.48 6.95
CA SER A 67 -5.95 -18.24 8.00
C SER A 67 -4.50 -18.53 7.63
N ASN A 68 -4.20 -18.94 6.39
CA ASN A 68 -2.83 -19.20 5.94
C ASN A 68 -1.97 -17.95 6.02
N LEU A 69 -2.53 -16.82 5.60
CA LEU A 69 -1.84 -15.54 5.65
C LEU A 69 -1.54 -15.10 7.08
N LEU A 70 -2.51 -15.26 7.99
CA LEU A 70 -2.31 -14.98 9.42
C LEU A 70 -1.29 -15.93 10.06
N TYR A 71 -1.25 -17.21 9.67
CA TYR A 71 -0.20 -18.14 10.10
C TYR A 71 1.19 -17.68 9.64
N LYS A 72 1.32 -17.25 8.38
CA LYS A 72 2.57 -16.69 7.85
C LYS A 72 2.99 -15.44 8.62
N PHE A 73 2.06 -14.50 8.87
CA PHE A 73 2.39 -13.28 9.62
C PHE A 73 2.81 -13.60 11.06
N SER A 74 2.13 -14.53 11.71
CA SER A 74 2.50 -15.01 13.03
C SER A 74 3.90 -15.63 13.05
N SER A 75 4.24 -16.50 12.08
CA SER A 75 5.57 -17.13 12.02
C SER A 75 6.70 -16.14 11.73
N LEU A 76 6.37 -14.98 11.13
CA LEU A 76 7.30 -13.88 10.87
C LEU A 76 7.34 -12.83 11.99
N GLY A 77 6.57 -13.01 13.07
CA GLY A 77 6.49 -12.05 14.18
C GLY A 77 5.77 -10.73 13.83
N ILE A 78 5.04 -10.69 12.71
CA ILE A 78 4.31 -9.51 12.24
C ILE A 78 3.02 -9.37 13.08
N SER A 79 2.83 -8.20 13.68
CA SER A 79 1.70 -7.94 14.58
C SER A 79 1.36 -6.45 14.68
N GLY A 80 0.21 -6.15 15.28
CA GLY A 80 -0.24 -4.78 15.52
C GLY A 80 -0.37 -3.95 14.23
N SER A 81 0.16 -2.73 14.24
CA SER A 81 0.07 -1.81 13.10
C SER A 81 0.83 -2.27 11.86
N SER A 82 1.80 -3.19 11.99
CA SER A 82 2.58 -3.70 10.86
C SER A 82 1.80 -4.64 9.93
N ILE A 83 0.61 -5.09 10.34
CA ILE A 83 -0.24 -5.99 9.52
C ILE A 83 -0.65 -5.32 8.21
N LEU A 84 -0.92 -4.01 8.23
CA LEU A 84 -1.29 -3.28 7.02
C LEU A 84 -0.12 -3.27 6.02
N ASP A 85 1.07 -2.90 6.48
CA ASP A 85 2.29 -2.97 5.66
C ASP A 85 2.54 -4.39 5.13
N ALA A 86 2.31 -5.40 5.96
CA ALA A 86 2.47 -6.79 5.57
C ALA A 86 1.46 -7.22 4.49
N LEU A 87 0.24 -6.70 4.52
CA LEU A 87 -0.74 -6.91 3.45
C LEU A 87 -0.25 -6.31 2.13
N VAL A 88 0.29 -5.09 2.14
CA VAL A 88 0.91 -4.47 0.94
C VAL A 88 2.08 -5.31 0.44
N GLY A 89 3.03 -5.64 1.32
CA GLY A 89 4.19 -6.45 0.97
C GLY A 89 3.83 -7.85 0.46
N SER A 90 2.76 -8.46 0.99
CA SER A 90 2.29 -9.76 0.52
C SER A 90 1.75 -9.73 -0.92
N VAL A 91 1.19 -8.61 -1.38
CA VAL A 91 0.80 -8.45 -2.79
C VAL A 91 2.03 -8.44 -3.69
N ALA A 92 3.07 -7.70 -3.28
CA ALA A 92 4.34 -7.65 -4.02
C ALA A 92 4.99 -9.04 -4.11
N SER A 93 5.02 -9.77 -2.99
CA SER A 93 5.48 -11.15 -2.90
C SER A 93 4.69 -12.09 -3.83
N ASP A 94 3.35 -12.04 -3.79
CA ASP A 94 2.48 -12.90 -4.60
C ASP A 94 2.66 -12.72 -6.11
N HIS A 95 3.04 -11.51 -6.53
CA HIS A 95 3.17 -11.14 -7.94
C HIS A 95 4.62 -11.09 -8.42
N GLY A 96 5.61 -11.27 -7.53
CA GLY A 96 7.02 -11.19 -7.87
C GLY A 96 7.43 -9.81 -8.38
N ILE A 97 6.81 -8.75 -7.84
CA ILE A 97 7.08 -7.36 -8.22
C ILE A 97 7.82 -6.63 -7.10
N LYS A 98 8.60 -5.62 -7.49
CA LYS A 98 9.28 -4.70 -6.57
C LYS A 98 8.28 -3.78 -5.88
N LEU A 99 8.39 -3.64 -4.56
CA LEU A 99 7.63 -2.64 -3.81
C LEU A 99 8.40 -1.32 -3.75
N ILE A 100 7.76 -0.22 -4.13
CA ILE A 100 8.31 1.13 -3.94
C ILE A 100 7.60 1.77 -2.75
N THR A 101 8.33 2.30 -1.79
CA THR A 101 7.75 2.88 -0.57
C THR A 101 8.57 4.06 -0.03
N SER A 102 7.88 5.03 0.58
CA SER A 102 8.50 6.12 1.34
C SER A 102 8.55 5.84 2.84
N ASP A 103 7.91 4.75 3.30
CA ASP A 103 7.77 4.48 4.72
C ASP A 103 8.94 3.65 5.23
N LEU A 104 9.98 4.35 5.68
CA LEU A 104 11.14 3.75 6.33
C LEU A 104 10.76 2.91 7.56
N ARG A 105 9.66 3.23 8.26
CA ARG A 105 9.23 2.52 9.48
C ARG A 105 8.76 1.10 9.18
N ALA A 106 8.24 0.87 7.97
CA ALA A 106 7.76 -0.43 7.52
C ALA A 106 8.87 -1.36 6.99
N SER A 107 10.13 -0.88 6.90
CA SER A 107 11.26 -1.63 6.34
C SER A 107 11.46 -3.01 6.98
N ASN A 108 11.27 -3.11 8.29
CA ASN A 108 11.41 -4.39 9.00
C ASN A 108 10.34 -5.40 8.58
N THR A 109 9.11 -4.93 8.35
CA THR A 109 8.00 -5.76 7.85
C THR A 109 8.30 -6.31 6.47
N TYR A 110 8.78 -5.47 5.55
CA TYR A 110 9.11 -5.90 4.20
C TYR A 110 10.31 -6.84 4.16
N ARG A 111 11.32 -6.60 5.00
CA ARG A 111 12.45 -7.54 5.15
C ARG A 111 11.99 -8.89 5.68
N ALA A 112 11.09 -8.93 6.65
CA ALA A 112 10.54 -10.19 7.17
C ALA A 112 9.77 -10.98 6.10
N LEU A 113 9.18 -10.30 5.12
CA LEU A 113 8.50 -10.92 3.98
C LEU A 113 9.44 -11.35 2.84
N ASP A 114 10.74 -11.03 2.94
CA ASP A 114 11.76 -11.33 1.93
C ASP A 114 11.40 -10.83 0.53
N ILE A 115 10.95 -9.56 0.45
CA ILE A 115 10.59 -8.91 -0.82
C ILE A 115 11.61 -7.87 -1.24
N GLU A 116 11.71 -7.65 -2.55
CA GLU A 116 12.52 -6.55 -3.10
C GLU A 116 11.81 -5.21 -2.87
N VAL A 117 12.49 -4.27 -2.20
CA VAL A 117 11.98 -2.95 -1.87
C VAL A 117 12.91 -1.86 -2.38
N GLU A 118 12.33 -0.84 -3.01
CA GLU A 118 12.99 0.44 -3.31
C GLU A 118 12.41 1.50 -2.38
N LEU A 119 13.26 2.03 -1.49
CA LEU A 119 12.93 3.18 -0.66
C LEU A 119 13.16 4.45 -1.47
N ILE A 120 12.20 5.36 -1.42
CA ILE A 120 12.25 6.66 -2.08
C ILE A 120 12.05 7.78 -1.05
N ASP A 121 12.79 8.88 -1.23
CA ASP A 121 12.83 10.05 -0.35
C ASP A 121 11.86 11.16 -0.78
#